data_AF-W5YVK9-F1
#
_entry.id   AF-W5YVK9-F1
#
_cell.length_a   1.000
_cell.length_b   1.000
_cell.length_c   1.000
_cell.angle_alpha   90.00
_cell.angle_beta   90.00
_cell.angle_gamma   90.00
#
_symmetry.space_group_name_H-M   'P 1'
#
loop_
_entity.id
_entity.type
_entity.pdbx_description
1 polymer ?
#
loop_
_entity_poly.entity_id
_entity_poly.type
_entity_poly.pdbx_seq_one_letter_code
_entity_poly.pdbx_strand_id
1 'polypeptide(L)'
;MRWWQPEGSSRLFLALTTWDGEKVEGMLLRLDGDQVTEFRTNLPFMLGAFDLDGNRTAETLIGQPFNRNDFYGQPLREFSISADNALQQNTPSLSLPASFRVIGSLLTDLTGDGKFESISISDSALVVRNSSDNVIHRSERNVGTELSSLSYELNPSQAFSPVAHVNIEPSPVLLNGPENQKRFLIFPRNGRSDTPISSVASTSTTNRLGSLVFDGTRFIESTVPYRLEGRIAAMAQEDGKLWILLSAANSDNGRGAELLSLTTKPL
;
A
#
# COMPACT_ATOMS: atom_id res chain seq x y z
N MET A 1 2.46 6.54 -4.96
CA MET A 1 2.04 7.94 -4.75
C MET A 1 1.16 8.00 -3.52
N ARG A 2 1.39 8.98 -2.64
CA ARG A 2 0.58 9.26 -1.44
C ARG A 2 0.48 10.76 -1.21
N TRP A 3 -0.67 11.22 -0.73
CA TRP A 3 -0.80 12.58 -0.19
C TRP A 3 -0.20 12.62 1.21
N TRP A 4 0.48 13.72 1.54
CA TRP A 4 1.03 13.98 2.86
C TRP A 4 0.77 15.43 3.25
N GLN A 5 0.20 15.63 4.42
CA GLN A 5 0.00 16.94 5.02
C GLN A 5 0.66 16.94 6.39
N PRO A 6 1.86 17.54 6.55
CA PRO A 6 2.57 17.54 7.82
C PRO A 6 1.67 18.01 8.98
N GLU A 7 1.84 17.41 10.15
CA GLU A 7 1.07 17.76 11.34
C GLU A 7 1.11 19.29 11.61
N GLY A 8 -0.06 19.87 11.88
CA GLY A 8 -0.21 21.31 12.13
C GLY A 8 0.02 22.23 10.92
N SER A 9 0.25 21.66 9.72
CA SER A 9 0.42 22.41 8.47
C SER A 9 -0.85 22.36 7.62
N SER A 10 -1.16 23.46 6.93
CA SER A 10 -2.17 23.47 5.86
C SER A 10 -1.60 23.14 4.48
N ARG A 11 -0.28 22.88 4.39
CA ARG A 11 0.40 22.60 3.12
C ARG A 11 0.24 21.13 2.77
N LEU A 12 -0.18 20.88 1.54
CA LEU A 12 -0.35 19.54 1.00
C LEU A 12 0.80 19.19 0.07
N PHE A 13 1.32 17.98 0.22
CA PHE A 13 2.40 17.44 -0.59
C PHE A 13 2.00 16.13 -1.24
N LEU A 14 2.50 15.89 -2.44
CA LEU A 14 2.45 14.62 -3.13
C LEU A 14 3.79 13.92 -2.96
N ALA A 15 3.77 12.79 -2.25
CA ALA A 15 4.91 11.89 -2.11
C ALA A 15 4.90 10.85 -3.25
N LEU A 16 5.97 10.87 -4.03
CA LEU A 16 6.18 9.99 -5.18
C LEU A 16 7.40 9.10 -4.95
N THR A 17 7.33 7.92 -5.54
CA THR A 17 8.48 7.03 -5.69
C THR A 17 8.55 6.63 -7.15
N THR A 18 9.71 6.83 -7.75
CA THR A 18 10.03 6.49 -9.12
C THR A 18 11.16 5.46 -9.15
N TRP A 19 11.33 4.82 -10.29
CA TRP A 19 12.44 3.93 -10.61
C TRP A 19 13.08 4.42 -11.90
N ASP A 20 14.39 4.66 -11.88
CA ASP A 20 15.13 5.21 -13.03
C ASP A 20 15.80 4.13 -13.89
N GLY A 21 15.69 2.85 -13.52
CA GLY A 21 16.41 1.74 -14.14
C GLY A 21 17.49 1.14 -13.24
N GLU A 22 17.99 1.91 -12.28
CA GLU A 22 19.10 1.52 -11.40
C GLU A 22 18.72 1.59 -9.92
N LYS A 23 18.00 2.62 -9.50
CA LYS A 23 17.64 2.91 -8.12
C LYS A 23 16.22 3.46 -8.03
N VAL A 24 15.67 3.41 -6.81
CA VAL A 24 14.44 4.14 -6.49
C VAL A 24 14.78 5.58 -6.17
N GLU A 25 13.89 6.50 -6.51
CA GLU A 25 13.98 7.90 -6.10
C GLU A 25 12.65 8.39 -5.55
N GLY A 26 12.73 9.12 -4.44
CA GLY A 26 11.61 9.78 -3.80
C GLY A 26 11.53 11.24 -4.23
N MET A 27 10.31 11.72 -4.43
CA MET A 27 10.05 13.13 -4.72
C MET A 27 8.89 13.62 -3.85
N LEU A 28 9.01 14.86 -3.38
CA LEU A 28 7.94 15.61 -2.74
C LEU A 28 7.61 16.80 -3.63
N LEU A 29 6.37 16.82 -4.12
CA LEU A 29 5.82 17.95 -4.85
C LEU A 29 4.85 18.69 -3.93
N ARG A 30 4.90 20.01 -3.87
CA ARG A 30 3.96 20.82 -3.08
C ARG A 30 2.79 21.22 -3.97
N LEU A 31 1.58 21.08 -3.43
CA LEU A 31 0.37 21.61 -4.03
C LEU A 31 0.04 22.96 -3.37
N ASP A 32 0.10 24.03 -4.15
CA ASP A 32 -0.31 25.38 -3.74
C ASP A 32 -1.48 25.83 -4.63
N GLY A 33 -2.71 25.67 -4.12
CA GLY A 33 -3.91 25.93 -4.93
C GLY A 33 -4.02 24.93 -6.08
N ASP A 34 -3.90 25.42 -7.32
CA ASP A 34 -3.94 24.62 -8.54
C ASP A 34 -2.55 24.30 -9.12
N GLN A 35 -1.48 24.76 -8.48
CA GLN A 35 -0.11 24.57 -8.95
C GLN A 35 0.60 23.45 -8.20
N VAL A 36 1.24 22.57 -8.94
CA VAL A 36 2.17 21.57 -8.41
C VAL A 36 3.59 22.03 -8.67
N THR A 37 4.37 22.21 -7.60
CA THR A 37 5.78 22.64 -7.69
C THR A 37 6.69 21.61 -7.03
N GLU A 38 7.90 21.47 -7.55
CA GLU A 38 8.91 20.61 -6.91
C GLU A 38 9.32 21.20 -5.56
N PHE A 39 9.16 20.43 -4.49
CA PHE A 39 9.66 20.81 -3.18
C PHE A 39 11.01 20.13 -2.89
N ARG A 40 11.10 18.83 -3.07
CA ARG A 40 12.34 18.03 -2.97
C ARG A 40 12.32 16.88 -3.95
N THR A 41 13.45 16.61 -4.58
CA THR A 41 13.64 15.52 -5.55
C THR A 41 14.91 14.74 -5.22
N ASN A 42 15.14 13.63 -5.91
CA ASN A 42 16.32 12.77 -5.75
C ASN A 42 16.53 12.26 -4.31
N LEU A 43 15.43 12.07 -3.56
CA LEU A 43 15.51 11.48 -2.23
C LEU A 43 15.83 9.99 -2.39
N PRO A 44 16.85 9.43 -1.72
CA PRO A 44 17.23 8.02 -1.88
C PRO A 44 16.28 7.07 -1.10
N PHE A 45 14.97 7.33 -1.17
CA PHE A 45 13.95 6.67 -0.37
C PHE A 45 12.70 6.37 -1.22
N MET A 46 12.16 5.18 -1.03
CA MET A 46 10.74 4.93 -1.26
C MET A 46 9.94 5.71 -0.21
N LEU A 47 8.86 6.37 -0.61
CA LEU A 47 8.08 7.24 0.27
C LEU A 47 6.67 6.70 0.47
N GLY A 48 6.21 6.67 1.72
CA GLY A 48 4.83 6.38 2.09
C GLY A 48 4.34 7.34 3.17
N ALA A 49 3.08 7.73 3.08
CA ALA A 49 2.43 8.61 4.04
C ALA A 49 1.31 7.83 4.74
N PHE A 50 1.19 8.04 6.05
CA PHE A 50 0.29 7.29 6.94
C PHE A 50 -0.51 8.27 7.78
N ASP A 51 -1.80 7.96 7.93
CA ASP A 51 -2.75 8.59 8.86
C ASP A 51 -2.68 7.82 10.18
N LEU A 52 -2.07 8.42 11.21
CA LEU A 52 -1.90 7.77 12.51
C LEU A 52 -2.98 8.20 13.51
N ASP A 53 -3.50 9.41 13.43
CA ASP A 53 -4.56 9.87 14.32
C ASP A 53 -5.99 9.46 13.88
N GLY A 54 -6.13 8.90 12.68
CA GLY A 54 -7.39 8.40 12.12
C GLY A 54 -8.29 9.49 11.53
N ASN A 55 -7.76 10.70 11.31
CA ASN A 55 -8.51 11.83 10.76
C ASN A 55 -8.64 11.80 9.22
N ARG A 56 -8.14 10.74 8.57
CA ARG A 56 -8.11 10.49 7.12
C ARG A 56 -7.11 11.33 6.33
N THR A 57 -6.29 12.11 7.02
CA THR A 57 -5.23 12.92 6.44
C THR A 57 -3.91 12.35 6.88
N ALA A 58 -3.13 11.82 5.94
CA ALA A 58 -1.81 11.30 6.26
C ALA A 58 -0.85 12.43 6.68
N GLU A 59 -0.50 12.45 7.95
CA GLU A 59 0.35 13.42 8.63
C GLU A 59 1.78 12.92 8.84
N THR A 60 1.98 11.60 8.81
CA THR A 60 3.29 10.96 8.99
C THR A 60 3.89 10.51 7.66
N LEU A 61 5.04 11.06 7.28
CA LEU A 61 5.79 10.64 6.09
C LEU A 61 6.99 9.78 6.47
N ILE A 62 7.02 8.54 6.01
CA ILE A 62 8.14 7.61 6.20
C ILE A 62 8.84 7.39 4.86
N GLY A 63 10.16 7.42 4.88
CA GLY A 63 11.01 6.95 3.79
C GLY A 63 11.75 5.67 4.16
N GLN A 64 11.80 4.75 3.20
CA GLN A 64 12.54 3.51 3.29
C GLN A 64 13.61 3.47 2.20
N PRO A 65 14.90 3.31 2.56
CA PRO A 65 15.95 3.27 1.56
C PRO A 65 15.79 2.03 0.69
N PHE A 66 16.18 2.12 -0.58
CA PHE A 66 16.30 0.94 -1.43
C PHE A 66 17.55 0.15 -1.06
N ASN A 67 17.36 -1.14 -0.83
CA ASN A 67 18.46 -2.10 -0.70
C ASN A 67 18.36 -3.08 -1.88
N ARG A 68 19.43 -3.24 -2.65
CA ARG A 68 19.38 -4.09 -3.84
C ARG A 68 19.09 -5.57 -3.50
N ASN A 69 19.55 -6.08 -2.36
CA ASN A 69 19.33 -7.47 -1.98
C ASN A 69 17.91 -7.71 -1.44
N ASP A 70 17.36 -6.77 -0.67
CA ASP A 70 16.09 -6.96 0.06
C ASP A 70 14.93 -6.08 -0.44
N PHE A 71 15.18 -5.22 -1.43
CA PHE A 71 14.34 -4.13 -1.92
C PHE A 71 14.02 -3.06 -0.85
N TYR A 72 13.44 -3.48 0.28
CA TYR A 72 13.02 -2.68 1.42
C TYR A 72 14.14 -2.57 2.47
N GLY A 73 14.99 -1.57 2.32
CA GLY A 73 16.16 -1.36 3.16
C GLY A 73 15.87 -0.76 4.53
N GLN A 74 16.93 -0.63 5.32
CA GLN A 74 16.97 -0.04 6.66
C GLN A 74 18.18 0.92 6.78
N PRO A 75 18.16 1.89 7.71
CA PRO A 75 17.08 2.19 8.64
C PRO A 75 16.02 3.10 8.01
N LEU A 76 14.76 2.96 8.43
CA LEU A 76 13.67 3.89 8.08
C LEU A 76 13.95 5.32 8.54
N ARG A 77 13.36 6.30 7.87
CA ARG A 77 13.38 7.72 8.27
C ARG A 77 11.98 8.29 8.27
N GLU A 78 11.67 9.08 9.28
CA GLU A 78 10.48 9.92 9.27
C GLU A 78 10.85 11.32 8.81
N PHE A 79 9.98 11.95 8.04
CA PHE A 79 10.22 13.24 7.44
C PHE A 79 9.28 14.28 8.04
N SER A 80 9.84 15.46 8.31
CA SER A 80 9.08 16.62 8.77
C SER A 80 9.52 17.87 8.02
N ILE A 81 8.72 18.93 8.09
CA ILE A 81 9.07 20.23 7.53
C ILE A 81 9.28 21.21 8.69
N SER A 82 10.47 21.77 8.79
CA SER A 82 10.77 22.79 9.80
C SER A 82 10.14 24.14 9.45
N ALA A 83 10.14 25.05 10.44
CA ALA A 83 9.57 26.39 10.29
C ALA A 83 10.17 27.20 9.13
N ASP A 84 11.44 26.96 8.79
CA ASP A 84 12.16 27.56 7.65
C ASP A 84 11.90 26.84 6.31
N ASN A 85 10.92 25.93 6.26
CA ASN A 85 10.53 25.16 5.07
C ASN A 85 11.64 24.22 4.56
N ALA A 86 12.52 23.75 5.46
CA ALA A 86 13.46 22.68 5.16
C ALA A 86 12.87 21.30 5.48
N LEU A 87 13.18 20.32 4.62
CA LEU A 87 12.86 18.92 4.88
C LEU A 87 13.86 18.35 5.89
N GLN A 88 13.37 17.86 7.02
CA GLN A 88 14.17 17.22 8.06
C GLN A 88 13.96 15.70 8.05
N GLN A 89 15.02 14.96 8.37
CA GLN A 89 15.00 13.51 8.52
C GLN A 89 15.19 13.15 9.99
N ASN A 90 14.26 12.38 10.51
CA ASN A 90 14.20 11.96 11.90
C ASN A 90 14.17 10.44 11.98
N THR A 91 14.51 9.90 13.16
CA THR A 91 14.14 8.52 13.49
C THR A 91 12.61 8.45 13.60
N PRO A 92 11.95 7.41 13.05
CA PRO A 92 10.52 7.23 13.22
C PRO A 92 10.10 7.29 14.69
N SER A 93 9.04 8.06 14.96
CA SER A 93 8.41 8.17 16.27
C SER A 93 7.73 6.86 16.68
N LEU A 94 7.26 6.07 15.70
CA LEU A 94 6.66 4.76 15.88
C LEU A 94 7.70 3.63 15.84
N SER A 95 7.55 2.65 16.72
CA SER A 95 8.28 1.37 16.63
C SER A 95 7.73 0.53 15.48
N LEU A 96 8.42 0.56 14.35
CA LEU A 96 8.06 -0.21 13.16
C LEU A 96 8.81 -1.55 13.11
N PRO A 97 8.17 -2.64 12.64
CA PRO A 97 8.84 -3.93 12.50
C PRO A 97 9.97 -3.86 11.47
N ALA A 98 11.00 -4.69 11.62
CA ALA A 98 12.10 -4.73 10.65
C ALA A 98 11.62 -5.16 9.25
N SER A 99 10.58 -6.00 9.21
CA SER A 99 9.89 -6.42 7.99
C SER A 99 8.93 -5.39 7.38
N PHE A 100 8.83 -4.19 7.97
CA PHE A 100 7.96 -3.12 7.47
C PHE A 100 8.29 -2.76 6.02
N ARG A 101 7.24 -2.60 5.21
CA ARG A 101 7.30 -2.16 3.81
C ARG A 101 6.60 -0.83 3.70
N VAL A 102 7.28 0.22 3.28
CA VAL A 102 6.67 1.57 3.24
C VAL A 102 5.65 1.72 2.11
N ILE A 103 5.87 1.03 0.99
CA ILE A 103 4.94 0.99 -0.15
C ILE A 103 4.06 -0.26 -0.03
N GLY A 104 2.77 -0.10 -0.30
CA GLY A 104 1.81 -1.22 -0.31
C GLY A 104 1.39 -1.70 1.09
N SER A 105 1.76 -0.97 2.14
CA SER A 105 1.29 -1.24 3.50
C SER A 105 0.24 -0.25 3.97
N LEU A 106 -0.37 -0.62 5.09
CA LEU A 106 -1.24 0.19 5.94
C LEU A 106 -0.70 0.09 7.37
N LEU A 107 -0.69 1.22 8.08
CA LEU A 107 -0.49 1.28 9.52
C LEU A 107 -1.81 1.66 10.16
N THR A 108 -2.29 0.87 11.10
CA THR A 108 -3.49 1.20 11.90
C THR A 108 -3.52 0.35 13.15
N ASP A 109 -4.15 0.86 14.21
CA ASP A 109 -4.60 0.03 15.34
C ASP A 109 -5.81 -0.80 14.90
N LEU A 110 -5.57 -1.99 14.35
CA LEU A 110 -6.61 -2.91 13.88
C LEU A 110 -7.20 -3.71 15.03
N THR A 111 -6.41 -4.01 16.05
CA THR A 111 -6.84 -4.81 17.21
C THR A 111 -7.60 -4.01 18.26
N GLY A 112 -7.47 -2.69 18.25
CA GLY A 112 -8.07 -1.78 19.23
C GLY A 112 -7.32 -1.71 20.56
N ASP A 113 -6.04 -2.10 20.59
CA ASP A 113 -5.22 -2.11 21.81
C ASP A 113 -4.39 -0.82 21.99
N GLY A 114 -4.54 0.15 21.08
CA GLY A 114 -3.80 1.40 21.07
C GLY A 114 -2.40 1.29 20.48
N LYS A 115 -2.01 0.13 19.93
CA LYS A 115 -0.75 -0.05 19.20
C LYS A 115 -1.03 -0.25 17.72
N PHE A 116 -0.11 0.22 16.89
CA PHE A 116 -0.24 0.07 15.45
C PHE A 116 0.21 -1.31 14.97
N GLU A 117 -0.61 -1.89 14.09
CA GLU A 117 -0.25 -3.00 13.25
C GLU A 117 0.27 -2.52 11.89
N SER A 118 1.30 -3.21 11.39
CA SER A 118 1.70 -3.14 9.98
C SER A 118 0.98 -4.21 9.19
N ILE A 119 0.19 -3.79 8.21
CA ILE A 119 -0.57 -4.67 7.34
C ILE A 119 -0.07 -4.51 5.92
N SER A 120 0.31 -5.60 5.27
CA SER A 120 0.77 -5.58 3.88
C SER A 120 0.43 -6.89 3.18
N ILE A 121 0.54 -6.90 1.86
CA ILE A 121 0.42 -8.12 1.06
C ILE A 121 1.82 -8.61 0.73
N SER A 122 2.11 -9.86 1.09
CA SER A 122 3.40 -10.50 0.86
C SER A 122 3.19 -12.00 0.65
N ASP A 123 3.90 -12.58 -0.31
CA ASP A 123 3.83 -14.02 -0.65
C ASP A 123 2.39 -14.49 -0.91
N SER A 124 1.64 -13.66 -1.63
CA SER A 124 0.23 -13.86 -1.99
C SER A 124 -0.72 -14.03 -0.79
N ALA A 125 -0.38 -13.46 0.36
CA ALA A 125 -1.22 -13.41 1.56
C ALA A 125 -1.26 -11.99 2.13
N LEU A 126 -2.40 -11.61 2.72
CA LEU A 126 -2.47 -10.47 3.64
C LEU A 126 -1.76 -10.88 4.94
N VAL A 127 -0.84 -10.06 5.41
CA VAL A 127 -0.12 -10.32 6.66
C VAL A 127 -0.24 -9.11 7.59
N VAL A 128 -0.69 -9.38 8.81
CA VAL A 128 -0.79 -8.42 9.90
C VAL A 128 0.31 -8.70 10.91
N ARG A 129 1.11 -7.69 11.21
CA ARG A 129 2.16 -7.76 12.23
C ARG A 129 1.97 -6.71 13.29
N ASN A 130 2.27 -7.07 14.53
CA ASN A 130 2.36 -6.10 15.62
C ASN A 130 3.70 -5.35 15.61
N SER A 131 3.84 -4.36 16.50
CA SER A 131 5.04 -3.53 16.65
C SER A 131 6.32 -4.31 17.00
N SER A 132 6.19 -5.55 17.48
CA SER A 132 7.31 -6.45 17.79
C SER A 132 7.68 -7.39 16.64
N ASP A 133 7.17 -7.13 15.43
CA ASP A 133 7.40 -7.93 14.21
C ASP A 133 6.80 -9.36 14.25
N ASN A 134 5.91 -9.64 15.21
CA ASN A 134 5.21 -10.92 15.23
C ASN A 134 4.04 -10.90 14.27
N VAL A 135 3.92 -11.95 13.45
CA VAL A 135 2.73 -12.18 12.62
C VAL A 135 1.57 -12.60 13.52
N ILE A 136 0.56 -11.74 13.63
CA ILE A 136 -0.65 -12.00 14.43
C ILE A 136 -1.83 -12.48 13.57
N HIS A 137 -1.76 -12.25 12.26
CA HIS A 137 -2.67 -12.85 11.29
C HIS A 137 -1.99 -13.01 9.92
N ARG A 138 -2.33 -14.11 9.25
CA ARG A 138 -1.99 -14.36 7.86
C ARG A 138 -3.22 -14.96 7.19
N SER A 139 -3.65 -14.34 6.09
CA SER A 139 -4.79 -14.84 5.34
C SER A 139 -4.48 -16.14 4.60
N GLU A 140 -5.50 -16.74 4.00
CA GLU A 140 -5.28 -17.73 2.95
C GLU A 140 -4.46 -17.14 1.79
N ARG A 141 -3.84 -18.03 1.01
CA ARG A 141 -3.17 -17.65 -0.23
C ARG A 141 -4.21 -17.16 -1.26
N ASN A 142 -3.76 -16.54 -2.35
CA ASN A 142 -4.59 -15.86 -3.37
C ASN A 142 -4.97 -14.41 -3.03
N VAL A 143 -4.17 -13.74 -2.20
CA VAL A 143 -4.24 -12.28 -1.97
C VAL A 143 -3.24 -11.56 -2.86
N GLY A 144 -3.56 -10.34 -3.27
CA GLY A 144 -2.75 -9.54 -4.18
C GLY A 144 -3.29 -9.57 -5.61
N THR A 145 -2.58 -8.89 -6.49
CA THR A 145 -2.99 -8.56 -7.86
C THR A 145 -1.90 -8.92 -8.87
N GLU A 146 -0.64 -8.99 -8.41
CA GLU A 146 0.56 -9.20 -9.22
C GLU A 146 0.62 -8.24 -10.42
N LEU A 147 -0.05 -7.08 -10.35
CA LEU A 147 -0.14 -6.14 -11.46
C LEU A 147 1.13 -5.31 -11.58
N SER A 148 1.63 -4.83 -10.45
CA SER A 148 2.85 -4.02 -10.41
C SER A 148 4.00 -4.86 -9.91
N SER A 149 5.01 -5.03 -10.77
CA SER A 149 6.25 -5.69 -10.41
C SER A 149 7.44 -4.89 -10.93
N LEU A 150 8.55 -5.01 -10.23
CA LEU A 150 9.83 -4.46 -10.64
C LEU A 150 10.85 -5.58 -10.70
N SER A 151 11.57 -5.65 -11.82
CA SER A 151 12.67 -6.59 -12.03
C SER A 151 13.96 -5.82 -12.18
N TYR A 152 15.00 -6.22 -11.47
CA TYR A 152 16.28 -5.51 -11.51
C TYR A 152 17.45 -6.46 -11.21
N GLU A 153 18.63 -6.10 -11.69
CA GLU A 153 19.85 -6.87 -11.47
C GLU A 153 20.44 -6.61 -10.08
N LEU A 154 20.88 -7.68 -9.41
CA LEU A 154 21.54 -7.60 -8.10
C LEU A 154 22.96 -7.03 -8.19
N ASN A 155 23.66 -7.23 -9.31
CA ASN A 155 25.04 -6.79 -9.54
C ASN A 155 25.21 -6.28 -10.98
N PRO A 156 24.66 -5.10 -11.32
CA PRO A 156 24.58 -4.62 -12.72
C PRO A 156 25.95 -4.39 -13.40
N SER A 157 27.03 -4.32 -12.62
CA SER A 157 28.40 -4.21 -13.16
C SER A 157 28.99 -5.56 -13.61
N GLN A 158 28.30 -6.68 -13.40
CA GLN A 158 28.76 -8.02 -13.75
C GLN A 158 28.10 -8.48 -15.06
N ALA A 159 28.87 -9.15 -15.93
CA ALA A 159 28.36 -9.67 -17.21
C ALA A 159 27.19 -10.65 -17.05
N PHE A 160 27.10 -11.35 -15.91
CA PHE A 160 26.01 -12.24 -15.55
C PHE A 160 25.55 -11.92 -14.12
N SER A 161 24.53 -11.09 -14.00
CA SER A 161 23.92 -10.77 -12.71
C SER A 161 22.64 -11.59 -12.49
N PRO A 162 22.40 -12.12 -11.28
CA PRO A 162 21.07 -12.56 -10.90
C PRO A 162 20.05 -11.41 -11.00
N VAL A 163 18.81 -11.75 -11.36
CA VAL A 163 17.67 -10.82 -11.41
C VAL A 163 16.80 -11.05 -10.19
N ALA A 164 16.50 -9.98 -9.46
CA ALA A 164 15.50 -9.96 -8.41
C ALA A 164 14.17 -9.47 -8.97
N HIS A 165 13.08 -9.98 -8.41
CA HIS A 165 11.71 -9.59 -8.73
C HIS A 165 10.99 -9.20 -7.45
N VAL A 166 10.37 -8.02 -7.44
CA VAL A 166 9.52 -7.58 -6.34
C VAL A 166 8.14 -7.23 -6.88
N ASN A 167 7.10 -7.75 -6.21
CA ASN A 167 5.73 -7.33 -6.45
C ASN A 167 5.38 -6.20 -5.49
N ILE A 168 4.79 -5.14 -6.04
CA ILE A 168 4.29 -4.00 -5.29
C ILE A 168 2.77 -4.09 -5.31
N GLU A 169 2.19 -4.50 -4.20
CA GLU A 169 0.74 -4.68 -4.11
C GLU A 169 0.04 -3.40 -3.65
N PRO A 170 -1.20 -3.15 -4.10
CA PRO A 170 -2.01 -2.07 -3.56
C PRO A 170 -2.15 -2.20 -2.04
N SER A 171 -2.01 -1.10 -1.31
CA SER A 171 -2.26 -1.12 0.13
C SER A 171 -3.69 -1.56 0.43
N PRO A 172 -3.89 -2.39 1.47
CA PRO A 172 -5.21 -2.61 2.06
C PRO A 172 -5.82 -1.28 2.51
N VAL A 173 -7.15 -1.21 2.52
CA VAL A 173 -7.90 -0.03 2.93
C VAL A 173 -8.68 -0.33 4.20
N LEU A 174 -8.54 0.52 5.22
CA LEU A 174 -9.36 0.48 6.41
C LEU A 174 -10.69 1.19 6.15
N LEU A 175 -11.79 0.54 6.47
CA LEU A 175 -13.14 1.10 6.42
C LEU A 175 -13.76 1.06 7.81
N ASN A 176 -14.48 2.12 8.15
CA ASN A 176 -15.34 2.13 9.33
C ASN A 176 -16.68 1.51 8.95
N GLY A 177 -17.16 0.57 9.77
CA GLY A 177 -18.56 0.15 9.67
C GLY A 177 -19.51 1.30 10.08
N PRO A 178 -20.82 1.17 9.82
CA PRO A 178 -21.85 2.04 10.40
C PRO A 178 -21.73 2.14 11.93
N GLU A 179 -22.34 3.15 12.55
CA GLU A 179 -22.28 3.37 14.01
C GLU A 179 -22.35 2.06 14.83
N ASN A 180 -21.40 1.88 15.74
CA ASN A 180 -21.18 0.70 16.58
C ASN A 180 -20.66 -0.57 15.90
N GLN A 181 -20.41 -0.58 14.58
CA GLN A 181 -19.70 -1.68 13.92
C GLN A 181 -18.17 -1.51 14.00
N LYS A 182 -17.49 -2.65 14.05
CA LYS A 182 -16.02 -2.71 14.09
C LYS A 182 -15.44 -2.25 12.76
N ARG A 183 -14.26 -1.62 12.82
CA ARG A 183 -13.45 -1.31 11.64
C ARG A 183 -13.09 -2.61 10.92
N PHE A 184 -12.99 -2.54 9.61
CA PHE A 184 -12.64 -3.70 8.80
C PHE A 184 -11.70 -3.31 7.66
N LEU A 185 -10.82 -4.23 7.28
CA LEU A 185 -9.95 -4.05 6.12
C LEU A 185 -10.63 -4.57 4.87
N ILE A 186 -10.36 -3.93 3.75
CA ILE A 186 -10.58 -4.47 2.41
C ILE A 186 -9.23 -4.63 1.71
N PHE A 187 -9.05 -5.77 1.02
CA PHE A 187 -7.81 -6.10 0.32
C PHE A 187 -8.10 -6.88 -0.98
N PRO A 188 -7.25 -6.76 -2.02
CA PRO A 188 -7.43 -7.48 -3.28
C PRO A 188 -7.21 -8.99 -3.10
N ARG A 189 -8.07 -9.80 -3.73
CA ARG A 189 -7.89 -11.24 -3.90
C ARG A 189 -7.95 -11.61 -5.37
N ASN A 190 -7.10 -12.55 -5.75
CA ASN A 190 -7.17 -13.20 -7.03
C ASN A 190 -8.41 -14.12 -7.08
N GLY A 191 -9.20 -14.03 -8.14
CA GLY A 191 -10.37 -14.88 -8.36
C GLY A 191 -10.06 -16.33 -8.76
N ARG A 192 -8.86 -16.87 -8.44
CA ARG A 192 -8.52 -18.27 -8.74
C ARG A 192 -9.49 -19.17 -7.97
N SER A 193 -10.26 -19.98 -8.69
CA SER A 193 -11.08 -21.02 -8.08
C SER A 193 -10.18 -22.11 -7.50
N ASP A 194 -10.49 -22.62 -6.31
CA ASP A 194 -9.80 -23.75 -5.65
C ASP A 194 -10.00 -25.11 -6.36
N THR A 195 -10.33 -25.12 -7.65
CA THR A 195 -10.46 -26.34 -8.45
C THR A 195 -9.14 -26.67 -9.16
N PRO A 196 -8.50 -27.80 -8.85
CA PRO A 196 -7.26 -28.21 -9.51
C PRO A 196 -7.60 -28.99 -10.78
N ILE A 197 -7.95 -28.33 -11.90
CA ILE A 197 -7.92 -29.00 -13.23
C ILE A 197 -7.52 -28.00 -14.33
N SER A 198 -6.54 -28.43 -15.13
CA SER A 198 -6.10 -27.98 -16.46
C SER A 198 -4.88 -27.06 -16.52
N SER A 199 -3.85 -27.54 -17.23
CA SER A 199 -2.60 -26.88 -17.62
C SER A 199 -2.78 -25.77 -18.67
N VAL A 200 -4.00 -25.31 -18.88
CA VAL A 200 -4.28 -24.11 -19.68
C VAL A 200 -4.39 -22.96 -18.70
N ALA A 201 -3.39 -22.08 -18.71
CA ALA A 201 -3.39 -20.86 -17.91
C ALA A 201 -4.62 -20.01 -18.26
N SER A 202 -5.73 -20.18 -17.53
CA SER A 202 -6.87 -19.28 -17.68
C SER A 202 -6.44 -17.92 -17.14
N THR A 203 -6.26 -16.97 -18.03
CA THR A 203 -6.04 -15.55 -17.74
C THR A 203 -7.33 -14.91 -17.22
N SER A 204 -7.98 -15.52 -16.22
CA SER A 204 -9.11 -14.91 -15.54
C SER A 204 -8.62 -13.62 -14.90
N THR A 205 -9.08 -12.51 -15.46
CA THR A 205 -8.78 -11.13 -15.06
C THR A 205 -9.70 -10.67 -13.94
N THR A 206 -10.41 -11.60 -13.30
CA THR A 206 -11.39 -11.27 -12.27
C THR A 206 -10.75 -11.23 -10.89
N ASN A 207 -10.88 -10.09 -10.24
CA ASN A 207 -10.52 -9.93 -8.83
C ASN A 207 -11.76 -10.02 -7.95
N ARG A 208 -11.51 -10.47 -6.72
CA ARG A 208 -12.43 -10.37 -5.60
C ARG A 208 -11.83 -9.41 -4.58
N LEU A 209 -12.66 -9.00 -3.63
CA LEU A 209 -12.20 -8.31 -2.45
C LEU A 209 -12.30 -9.26 -1.27
N GLY A 210 -11.26 -9.33 -0.46
CA GLY A 210 -11.31 -9.90 0.87
C GLY A 210 -11.70 -8.83 1.88
N SER A 211 -12.29 -9.27 2.99
CA SER A 211 -12.46 -8.44 4.18
C SER A 211 -11.83 -9.11 5.40
N LEU A 212 -11.30 -8.30 6.32
CA LEU A 212 -10.75 -8.76 7.60
C LEU A 212 -11.30 -7.90 8.73
N VAL A 213 -11.85 -8.55 9.76
CA VAL A 213 -12.36 -7.91 10.98
C VAL A 213 -11.68 -8.53 12.19
N PHE A 214 -11.32 -7.75 13.19
CA PHE A 214 -10.94 -8.27 14.51
C PHE A 214 -12.14 -8.22 15.46
N ASP A 215 -12.60 -9.38 15.94
CA ASP A 215 -13.78 -9.46 16.82
C ASP A 215 -13.47 -9.22 18.30
N GLY A 216 -12.23 -8.82 18.64
CA GLY A 216 -11.74 -8.67 20.02
C GLY A 216 -11.00 -9.90 20.52
N THR A 217 -11.14 -11.05 19.84
CA THR A 217 -10.45 -12.30 20.20
C THR A 217 -9.69 -12.90 19.03
N ARG A 218 -10.23 -12.79 17.82
CA ARG A 218 -9.66 -13.38 16.61
C ARG A 218 -9.96 -12.53 15.38
N PHE A 219 -9.19 -12.81 14.34
CA PHE A 219 -9.44 -12.27 13.03
C PHE A 219 -10.48 -13.14 12.29
N ILE A 220 -11.50 -12.48 11.76
CA ILE A 220 -12.53 -13.08 10.91
C ILE A 220 -12.31 -12.58 9.50
N GLU A 221 -11.94 -13.50 8.62
CA GLU A 221 -11.72 -13.26 7.21
C GLU A 221 -12.97 -13.63 6.40
N SER A 222 -13.27 -12.86 5.36
CA SER A 222 -14.38 -13.15 4.44
C SER A 222 -14.05 -12.70 3.02
N THR A 223 -14.84 -13.16 2.06
CA THR A 223 -14.77 -12.70 0.68
C THR A 223 -16.02 -11.88 0.38
N VAL A 224 -15.84 -10.67 -0.10
CA VAL A 224 -16.94 -9.82 -0.56
C VAL A 224 -17.59 -10.49 -1.77
N PRO A 225 -18.93 -10.64 -1.81
CA PRO A 225 -19.62 -11.38 -2.88
C PRO A 225 -19.62 -10.68 -4.25
N TYR A 226 -18.83 -9.61 -4.39
CA TYR A 226 -18.70 -8.82 -5.61
C TYR A 226 -17.46 -9.27 -6.41
N ARG A 227 -17.61 -9.40 -7.72
CA ARG A 227 -16.51 -9.66 -8.65
C ARG A 227 -16.20 -8.39 -9.42
N LEU A 228 -14.92 -8.11 -9.59
CA LEU A 228 -14.40 -7.00 -10.36
C LEU A 228 -13.79 -7.54 -11.65
N GLU A 229 -14.19 -7.00 -12.78
CA GLU A 229 -13.54 -7.27 -14.07
C GLU A 229 -12.31 -6.37 -14.20
N GLY A 230 -11.13 -6.96 -14.37
CA GLY A 230 -9.87 -6.21 -14.47
C GLY A 230 -9.00 -6.35 -13.22
N ARG A 231 -7.73 -5.94 -13.36
CA ARG A 231 -6.74 -6.02 -12.27
C ARG A 231 -6.82 -4.81 -11.36
N ILE A 232 -6.95 -5.02 -10.05
CA ILE A 232 -6.94 -3.90 -9.09
C ILE A 232 -5.54 -3.27 -9.12
N ALA A 233 -5.47 -1.99 -9.50
CA ALA A 233 -4.23 -1.22 -9.55
C ALA A 233 -4.02 -0.37 -8.30
N ALA A 234 -5.10 0.16 -7.74
CA ALA A 234 -5.07 0.93 -6.51
C ALA A 234 -6.43 0.88 -5.80
N MET A 235 -6.42 1.15 -4.49
CA MET A 235 -7.60 1.33 -3.68
C MET A 235 -7.41 2.49 -2.71
N ALA A 236 -8.48 3.22 -2.41
CA ALA A 236 -8.50 4.30 -1.42
C ALA A 236 -9.89 4.45 -0.80
N GLN A 237 -9.96 4.97 0.43
CA GLN A 237 -11.21 5.40 1.05
C GLN A 237 -11.28 6.92 1.00
N GLU A 238 -12.39 7.46 0.49
CA GLU A 238 -12.68 8.91 0.50
C GLU A 238 -14.18 9.09 0.71
N ASP A 239 -14.60 10.01 1.57
CA ASP A 239 -16.03 10.32 1.83
C ASP A 239 -16.92 9.09 2.14
N GLY A 240 -16.41 8.13 2.91
CA GLY A 240 -17.13 6.89 3.24
C GLY A 240 -17.36 5.95 2.05
N LYS A 241 -16.70 6.18 0.92
CA LYS A 241 -16.70 5.30 -0.25
C LYS A 241 -15.35 4.64 -0.41
N LEU A 242 -15.37 3.39 -0.87
CA LEU A 242 -14.18 2.71 -1.36
C LEU A 242 -14.05 2.99 -2.85
N TRP A 243 -12.95 3.62 -3.23
CA TRP A 243 -12.54 3.84 -4.62
C TRP A 243 -11.56 2.75 -5.04
N ILE A 244 -11.80 2.16 -6.21
CA ILE A 244 -10.98 1.10 -6.78
C ILE A 244 -10.60 1.52 -8.19
N LEU A 245 -9.29 1.59 -8.45
CA LEU A 245 -8.76 1.76 -9.79
C LEU A 245 -8.50 0.37 -10.38
N LEU A 246 -9.11 0.10 -11.53
CA LEU A 246 -8.92 -1.14 -12.27
C LEU A 246 -8.08 -0.87 -13.51
N SER A 247 -7.06 -1.70 -13.74
CA SER A 247 -6.36 -1.81 -15.02
C SER A 247 -7.18 -2.71 -15.94
N ALA A 248 -7.55 -2.19 -17.11
CA ALA A 248 -8.20 -2.99 -18.13
C ALA A 248 -7.24 -4.10 -18.60
N ALA A 249 -7.74 -5.33 -18.71
CA ALA A 249 -7.01 -6.39 -19.37
C ALA A 249 -7.31 -6.30 -20.86
N ASN A 250 -6.30 -5.94 -21.66
CA ASN A 250 -6.33 -5.69 -23.10
C ASN A 250 -6.96 -4.35 -23.51
N SER A 251 -6.13 -3.36 -23.83
CA SER A 251 -6.59 -2.14 -24.51
C SER A 251 -5.85 -1.91 -25.82
N ASP A 252 -6.15 -2.72 -26.83
CA ASP A 252 -6.00 -2.29 -28.23
C ASP A 252 -6.98 -1.13 -28.59
N ASN A 253 -7.88 -0.77 -27.66
CA ASN A 253 -8.93 0.24 -27.84
C ASN A 253 -8.80 1.49 -26.93
N GLY A 254 -7.63 1.74 -26.32
CA GLY A 254 -7.35 3.01 -25.63
C GLY A 254 -8.11 3.31 -24.33
N ARG A 255 -8.79 2.33 -23.71
CA ARG A 255 -9.37 2.46 -22.36
C ARG A 255 -8.43 1.82 -21.34
N GLY A 256 -7.58 2.63 -20.70
CA GLY A 256 -6.49 2.15 -19.84
C GLY A 256 -6.86 1.89 -18.38
N ALA A 257 -7.91 2.53 -17.84
CA ALA A 257 -8.33 2.32 -16.46
C ALA A 257 -9.83 2.63 -16.23
N GLU A 258 -10.44 1.96 -15.26
CA GLU A 258 -11.79 2.24 -14.77
C GLU A 258 -11.76 2.57 -13.28
N LEU A 259 -12.50 3.60 -12.87
CA LEU A 259 -12.66 4.00 -11.48
C LEU A 259 -14.05 3.56 -11.00
N LEU A 260 -14.08 2.68 -10.01
CA LEU A 260 -15.31 2.23 -9.37
C LEU A 260 -15.42 2.79 -7.96
N SER A 261 -16.62 3.20 -7.57
CA SER A 261 -16.95 3.55 -6.19
C SER A 261 -17.94 2.54 -5.61
N LEU A 262 -17.58 1.92 -4.49
CA LEU A 262 -18.50 1.11 -3.70
C LEU A 262 -18.94 1.93 -2.48
N THR A 263 -20.26 2.05 -2.32
CA THR A 263 -20.81 2.61 -1.08
C THR A 263 -20.83 1.50 -0.03
N THR A 264 -20.31 1.77 1.16
CA THR A 264 -20.43 0.84 2.29
C THR A 264 -21.91 0.74 2.69
N LYS A 265 -22.64 -0.22 2.11
CA LYS A 265 -23.95 -0.61 2.63
C LYS A 265 -23.74 -1.54 3.83
N PRO A 266 -24.63 -1.50 4.83
CA PRO A 266 -24.58 -2.44 5.94
C PRO A 266 -24.63 -3.88 5.40
N LEU A 267 -23.64 -4.69 5.81
CA LEU A 267 -23.69 -6.15 5.71
C LEU A 267 -24.77 -6.70 6.66
#